data_AF-A0A524EN26-F1
#
_entry.id   AF-A0A524EN26-F1
#
_cell.length_a   1.000
_cell.length_b   1.000
_cell.length_c   1.000
_cell.angle_alpha   90.00
_cell.angle_beta   90.00
_cell.angle_gamma   90.00
#
_symmetry.space_group_name_H-M   'P 1'
#
loop_
_entity.id
_entity.type
_entity.pdbx_description
1 polymer ?
#
loop_
_entity_poly.entity_id
_entity_poly.type
_entity_poly.pdbx_seq_one_letter_code
_entity_poly.pdbx_strand_id
1 'polypeptide(L)'
;MSKKQDAPKTDEVVFQPNQWNRSDEIKETIHMLISHHPPSLYGHCLRLTVFGRSIYFCARCTGIYGGMGLGIVFFSVLGISMEPSWLWFLIALVLGLSTVVDWMTQRLSPRKTRNSVRFSTGVMSGLGLAIIFMLANLLYVLVALAAMMISVGVVGYFENKKKANKEDTDISND
;
A
#
# COMPACT_ATOMS: atom_id res chain seq x y z
N MET A 1 -3.88 36.00 -27.76
CA MET A 1 -4.06 35.58 -26.35
C MET A 1 -3.08 34.44 -26.08
N SER A 2 -2.05 34.72 -25.28
CA SER A 2 -0.94 33.83 -24.97
C SER A 2 -1.41 32.64 -24.13
N LYS A 3 -1.20 31.41 -24.61
CA LYS A 3 -1.40 30.19 -23.83
C LYS A 3 -0.38 30.20 -22.68
N LYS A 4 -0.88 30.36 -21.45
CA LYS A 4 -0.12 30.15 -20.23
C LYS A 4 0.36 28.70 -20.23
N GLN A 5 1.64 28.49 -20.49
CA GLN A 5 2.29 27.21 -20.22
C GLN A 5 2.33 27.06 -18.70
N ASP A 6 1.44 26.23 -18.17
CA ASP A 6 1.50 25.82 -16.78
C ASP A 6 2.83 25.11 -16.56
N ALA A 7 3.63 25.65 -15.63
CA ALA A 7 4.90 25.06 -15.24
C ALA A 7 4.67 23.59 -14.83
N PRO A 8 5.55 22.66 -15.26
CA PRO A 8 5.41 21.26 -14.88
C PRO A 8 5.48 21.13 -13.36
N LYS A 9 4.45 20.51 -12.76
CA LYS A 9 4.51 20.10 -11.36
C LYS A 9 5.73 19.21 -11.19
N THR A 10 6.58 19.54 -10.21
CA THR A 10 7.92 18.97 -9.98
C THR A 10 7.99 17.47 -9.71
N ASP A 11 6.86 16.76 -9.79
CA ASP A 11 6.68 15.39 -9.32
C ASP A 11 6.12 14.44 -10.42
N GLU A 12 5.87 14.95 -11.63
CA GLU A 12 5.49 14.13 -12.78
C GLU A 12 6.75 13.83 -13.62
N VAL A 13 7.17 12.57 -13.64
CA VAL A 13 8.16 12.11 -14.62
C VAL A 13 7.47 12.10 -15.97
N VAL A 14 7.68 13.17 -16.75
CA VAL A 14 7.16 13.28 -18.11
C VAL A 14 7.84 12.21 -18.95
N PHE A 15 7.08 11.15 -19.30
CA PHE A 15 7.54 10.10 -20.20
C PHE A 15 7.79 10.71 -21.59
N GLN A 16 9.06 10.85 -21.98
CA GLN A 16 9.46 11.28 -23.32
C GLN A 16 9.92 10.07 -24.14
N PRO A 17 9.16 9.61 -25.14
CA PRO A 17 9.36 8.32 -25.81
C PRO A 17 10.60 8.23 -26.71
N ASN A 18 11.40 9.29 -26.83
CA ASN A 18 12.44 9.46 -27.85
C ASN A 18 13.87 9.64 -27.30
N GLN A 19 14.11 9.34 -26.02
CA GLN A 19 15.42 9.43 -25.36
C GLN A 19 15.69 8.22 -24.45
N TRP A 20 15.34 7.00 -24.89
CA TRP A 20 15.43 5.81 -24.02
C TRP A 20 16.83 5.18 -24.06
N ASN A 21 17.57 5.28 -22.95
CA ASN A 21 18.91 4.74 -22.79
C ASN A 21 18.88 3.53 -21.83
N ARG A 22 19.78 2.56 -22.00
CA ARG A 22 19.78 1.31 -21.18
C ARG A 22 19.98 1.56 -19.67
N SER A 23 20.60 2.69 -19.32
CA SER A 23 20.74 3.15 -17.94
C SER A 23 19.43 3.67 -17.34
N ASP A 24 18.50 4.14 -18.16
CA ASP A 24 17.17 4.58 -17.73
C ASP A 24 16.25 3.38 -17.50
N GLU A 25 16.40 2.31 -18.28
CA GLU A 25 15.73 1.02 -18.07
C GLU A 25 16.10 0.38 -16.72
N ILE A 26 17.39 0.40 -16.35
CA ILE A 26 17.86 -0.09 -15.04
C ILE A 26 17.33 0.80 -13.90
N LYS A 27 17.34 2.13 -14.07
CA LYS A 27 16.79 3.05 -13.06
C LYS A 27 15.29 2.87 -12.88
N GLU A 28 14.54 2.72 -13.97
CA GLU A 28 13.09 2.45 -13.93
C GLU A 28 12.80 1.10 -13.28
N THR A 29 13.61 0.08 -13.56
CA THR A 29 13.49 -1.24 -12.94
C THR A 29 13.76 -1.15 -11.43
N ILE A 30 14.83 -0.46 -11.02
CA ILE A 30 15.15 -0.25 -9.60
C ILE A 30 14.06 0.59 -8.92
N HIS A 31 13.56 1.63 -9.58
CA HIS A 31 12.47 2.44 -9.05
C HIS A 31 11.18 1.63 -8.93
N MET A 32 10.84 0.77 -9.90
CA MET A 32 9.71 -0.14 -9.79
C MET A 32 9.90 -1.14 -8.65
N LEU A 33 11.11 -1.68 -8.46
CA LEU A 33 11.39 -2.61 -7.38
C LEU A 33 11.21 -1.96 -6.00
N ILE A 34 11.67 -0.71 -5.84
CA ILE A 34 11.63 0.03 -4.58
C ILE A 34 10.24 0.61 -4.30
N SER A 35 9.59 1.19 -5.31
CA SER A 35 8.30 1.86 -5.15
C SER A 35 7.12 0.89 -5.27
N HIS A 36 7.33 -0.29 -5.87
CA HIS A 36 6.27 -1.25 -6.23
C HIS A 36 5.11 -0.59 -6.99
N HIS A 37 5.38 0.50 -7.71
CA HIS A 37 4.41 1.28 -8.45
C HIS A 37 5.02 1.80 -9.76
N PRO A 38 4.25 1.84 -10.85
CA PRO A 38 4.68 2.53 -12.06
C PRO A 38 4.85 4.04 -11.80
N PRO A 39 5.69 4.74 -12.59
CA PRO A 39 5.96 6.18 -12.40
C PRO A 39 4.70 7.07 -12.36
N SER A 40 3.62 6.65 -13.00
CA SER A 40 2.31 7.33 -12.97
C SER A 40 1.62 7.35 -11.60
N LEU A 41 2.12 6.60 -10.61
CA LEU A 41 1.52 6.45 -9.28
C LEU A 41 2.43 6.93 -8.13
N TYR A 42 3.44 7.76 -8.41
CA TYR A 42 4.32 8.34 -7.38
C TYR A 42 3.60 9.21 -6.34
N GLY A 43 2.38 9.68 -6.63
CA GLY A 43 1.50 10.31 -5.64
C GLY A 43 1.14 9.40 -4.45
N HIS A 44 1.46 8.11 -4.51
CA HIS A 44 1.27 7.12 -3.44
C HIS A 44 2.55 6.78 -2.67
N CYS A 45 3.66 7.41 -3.05
CA CYS A 45 4.97 7.16 -2.49
C CYS A 45 5.42 8.29 -1.56
N LEU A 46 6.17 7.92 -0.52
CA LEU A 46 6.97 8.85 0.27
C LEU A 46 8.22 9.20 -0.54
N ARG A 47 8.43 10.49 -0.75
CA ARG A 47 9.62 11.02 -1.42
C ARG A 47 10.69 11.30 -0.36
N LEU A 48 11.80 10.59 -0.44
CA LEU A 48 12.99 10.85 0.38
C LEU A 48 14.09 11.40 -0.53
N THR A 49 14.63 12.56 -0.20
CA THR A 49 15.74 13.17 -0.94
C THR A 49 17.03 12.92 -0.20
N VAL A 50 17.92 12.11 -0.78
CA VAL A 50 19.20 11.71 -0.20
C VAL A 50 20.32 12.11 -1.18
N PHE A 51 21.29 12.91 -0.73
CA PHE A 51 22.39 13.45 -1.57
C PHE A 51 21.93 14.03 -2.92
N GLY A 52 20.82 14.78 -2.92
CA GLY A 52 20.25 15.40 -4.12
C GLY A 52 19.49 14.46 -5.06
N ARG A 53 19.34 13.17 -4.71
CA ARG A 53 18.55 12.18 -5.46
C ARG A 53 17.25 11.87 -4.72
N SER A 54 16.12 11.90 -5.41
CA SER A 54 14.81 11.54 -4.85
C SER A 54 14.52 10.05 -5.06
N ILE A 55 14.28 9.33 -3.96
CA ILE A 55 13.84 7.93 -3.96
C ILE A 55 12.38 7.89 -3.50
N TYR A 56 11.58 7.07 -4.17
CA TYR A 56 10.15 6.92 -3.93
C TYR A 56 9.87 5.56 -3.27
N PHE A 57 9.36 5.58 -2.04
CA PHE A 57 8.96 4.37 -1.31
C PHE A 57 7.45 4.29 -1.19
N CYS A 58 6.84 3.12 -1.42
CA CYS A 58 5.40 2.98 -1.19
C CYS A 58 5.04 3.32 0.26
N ALA A 59 4.21 4.35 0.47
CA ALA A 59 3.89 4.83 1.81
C ALA A 59 3.31 3.72 2.70
N ARG A 60 2.51 2.83 2.12
CA ARG A 60 1.91 1.71 2.83
C ARG A 60 2.95 0.66 3.22
N CYS A 61 3.79 0.22 2.28
CA CYS A 61 4.80 -0.81 2.57
C CYS A 61 5.82 -0.29 3.59
N THR A 62 6.23 0.98 3.49
CA THR A 62 7.07 1.62 4.50
C THR A 62 6.40 1.61 5.87
N GLY A 63 5.09 1.88 5.93
CA GLY A 63 4.31 1.77 7.16
C GLY A 63 4.27 0.34 7.71
N ILE A 64 3.98 -0.66 6.88
CA ILE A 64 3.90 -2.07 7.30
C ILE A 64 5.24 -2.56 7.85
N TYR A 65 6.33 -2.37 7.11
CA TYR A 65 7.65 -2.82 7.56
C TYR A 65 8.14 -2.04 8.78
N GLY A 66 7.90 -0.73 8.82
CA GLY A 66 8.22 0.11 9.98
C GLY A 66 7.44 -0.30 11.21
N GLY A 67 6.12 -0.47 11.09
CA GLY A 67 5.24 -0.91 12.18
C GLY A 67 5.58 -2.32 12.68
N MET A 68 5.91 -3.25 11.78
CA MET A 68 6.33 -4.60 12.15
C MET A 68 7.66 -4.60 12.91
N GLY A 69 8.69 -3.94 12.35
CA GLY A 69 10.00 -3.87 12.98
C GLY A 69 9.96 -3.17 14.35
N LEU A 70 9.32 -2.00 14.42
CA LEU A 70 9.16 -1.26 15.67
C LEU A 70 8.31 -2.03 16.68
N GLY A 71 7.25 -2.72 16.22
CA GLY A 71 6.41 -3.56 17.08
C GLY A 71 7.20 -4.69 17.71
N ILE A 72 7.97 -5.44 16.92
CA ILE A 72 8.81 -6.54 17.44
C ILE A 72 9.79 -6.03 18.48
N VAL A 73 10.51 -4.93 18.18
CA VAL A 73 11.45 -4.33 19.12
C VAL A 73 10.73 -3.87 20.40
N PHE A 74 9.60 -3.18 20.27
CA PHE A 74 8.81 -2.68 21.39
C PHE A 74 8.34 -3.81 22.32
N PHE A 75 7.71 -4.85 21.77
CA PHE A 75 7.23 -5.98 22.56
C PHE A 75 8.37 -6.78 23.21
N SER A 76 9.49 -6.93 22.49
CA SER A 76 10.66 -7.67 22.99
C SER A 76 11.39 -6.92 24.11
N VAL A 77 11.61 -5.61 23.95
CA VAL A 77 12.31 -4.78 24.94
C VAL A 77 11.50 -4.60 26.21
N LEU A 78 10.17 -4.46 26.08
CA LEU A 78 9.29 -4.26 27.23
C LEU A 78 8.87 -5.57 27.91
N GLY A 79 9.22 -6.73 27.35
CA GLY A 79 8.89 -8.04 27.94
C GLY A 79 7.39 -8.25 28.11
N ILE A 80 6.57 -7.74 27.16
CA ILE A 80 5.11 -7.80 27.27
C ILE A 80 4.66 -9.26 27.15
N SER A 81 3.97 -9.76 28.19
CA SER A 81 3.35 -11.08 28.15
C SER A 81 2.17 -11.08 27.20
N MET A 82 2.16 -12.05 26.27
CA MET A 82 1.12 -12.22 25.25
C MET A 82 0.00 -13.14 25.73
N GLU A 83 -0.36 -13.03 27.01
CA GLU A 83 -1.39 -13.85 27.65
C GLU A 83 -2.58 -12.97 28.09
N PRO A 84 -3.82 -13.31 27.72
CA PRO A 84 -4.22 -14.45 26.89
C PRO A 84 -4.00 -14.22 25.39
N SER A 85 -3.53 -15.26 24.69
CA SER A 85 -3.11 -15.20 23.28
C SER A 85 -4.22 -14.83 22.29
N TRP A 86 -5.45 -15.25 22.57
CA TRP A 86 -6.61 -14.96 21.70
C TRP A 86 -6.96 -13.47 21.64
N LEU A 87 -6.78 -12.73 22.74
CA LEU A 87 -7.09 -11.30 22.80
C LEU A 87 -6.09 -10.52 21.94
N TRP A 88 -4.81 -10.84 22.06
CA TRP A 88 -3.75 -10.29 21.21
C TRP A 88 -3.97 -10.60 19.73
N PHE A 89 -4.43 -11.82 19.42
CA PHE A 89 -4.79 -12.17 18.06
C PHE A 89 -5.95 -11.33 17.50
N LEU A 90 -7.01 -11.09 18.29
CA LEU A 90 -8.11 -10.21 17.88
C LEU A 90 -7.64 -8.77 17.65
N ILE A 91 -6.79 -8.24 18.53
CA ILE A 91 -6.17 -6.91 18.36
C ILE A 91 -5.39 -6.88 17.05
N ALA A 92 -4.59 -7.91 16.77
CA ALA A 92 -3.82 -8.00 15.54
C ALA A 92 -4.70 -8.02 14.28
N LEU A 93 -5.83 -8.74 14.31
CA LEU A 93 -6.79 -8.75 13.22
C LEU A 93 -7.40 -7.38 12.98
N VAL A 94 -7.84 -6.68 14.03
CA VAL A 94 -8.41 -5.32 13.93
C VAL A 94 -7.38 -4.36 13.33
N LEU A 95 -6.13 -4.43 13.82
CA LEU A 95 -5.04 -3.61 13.31
C LEU A 95 -4.72 -3.91 11.83
N GLY A 96 -4.68 -5.18 11.44
CA GLY A 96 -4.48 -5.60 10.04
C GLY A 96 -5.60 -5.12 9.11
N LEU A 97 -6.86 -5.21 9.57
CA LEU A 97 -8.03 -4.78 8.81
C LEU A 97 -8.02 -3.29 8.45
N SER A 98 -7.36 -2.44 9.24
CA SER A 98 -7.25 -1.00 8.94
C SER A 98 -6.64 -0.72 7.56
N THR A 99 -5.61 -1.49 7.16
CA THR A 99 -4.99 -1.39 5.84
C THR A 99 -5.89 -1.95 4.75
N VAL A 100 -6.58 -3.06 5.02
CA VAL A 100 -7.52 -3.69 4.08
C VAL A 100 -8.67 -2.74 3.75
N VAL A 101 -9.28 -2.12 4.77
CA VAL A 101 -10.37 -1.14 4.60
C VAL A 101 -9.89 0.10 3.85
N ASP A 102 -8.72 0.63 4.20
CA ASP A 102 -8.14 1.76 3.48
C ASP A 102 -7.87 1.43 2.01
N TRP A 103 -7.36 0.24 1.71
CA TRP A 103 -7.16 -0.23 0.33
C TRP A 103 -8.47 -0.43 -0.42
N MET A 104 -9.43 -1.13 0.19
CA MET A 104 -10.73 -1.42 -0.42
C MET A 104 -11.49 -0.12 -0.75
N THR A 105 -11.50 0.84 0.18
CA THR A 105 -12.16 2.13 -0.06
C THR A 105 -11.51 2.92 -1.19
N GLN A 106 -10.18 2.89 -1.31
CA GLN A 106 -9.45 3.52 -2.42
C GLN A 106 -9.69 2.85 -3.77
N ARG A 107 -9.90 1.53 -3.75
CA ARG A 107 -10.03 0.73 -4.97
C ARG A 107 -11.45 0.82 -5.54
N LEU A 108 -12.47 0.74 -4.67
CA LEU A 108 -13.87 0.72 -5.08
C LEU A 108 -14.50 2.10 -5.26
N SER A 109 -13.96 3.12 -4.57
CA SER A 109 -14.43 4.52 -4.61
C SER A 109 -13.38 5.43 -5.24
N PRO A 110 -13.75 6.54 -5.94
CA PRO A 110 -12.79 7.51 -6.50
C PRO A 110 -12.05 8.36 -5.46
N ARG A 111 -11.92 7.87 -4.22
CA ARG A 111 -11.31 8.60 -3.10
C ARG A 111 -9.79 8.67 -3.27
N LYS A 112 -9.26 9.89 -3.42
CA LYS A 112 -7.81 10.15 -3.30
C LYS A 112 -7.43 10.18 -1.82
N THR A 113 -6.55 9.28 -1.39
CA THR A 113 -6.04 9.28 0.00
C THR A 113 -4.69 9.97 0.08
N ARG A 114 -4.40 10.53 1.26
CA ARG A 114 -3.14 11.19 1.55
C ARG A 114 -2.11 10.13 1.96
N ASN A 115 -0.84 10.36 1.62
CA ASN A 115 0.25 9.45 1.98
C ASN A 115 0.37 9.22 3.50
N SER A 116 -0.01 10.21 4.32
CA SER A 116 -0.07 10.06 5.77
C SER A 116 -1.05 8.97 6.21
N VAL A 117 -2.24 8.90 5.61
CA VAL A 117 -3.25 7.87 5.92
C VAL A 117 -2.76 6.49 5.47
N ARG A 118 -2.18 6.40 4.27
CA ARG A 118 -1.60 5.15 3.75
C ARG A 118 -0.48 4.61 4.63
N PHE A 119 0.36 5.51 5.12
CA PHE A 119 1.44 5.17 6.04
C PHE A 119 0.87 4.76 7.40
N SER A 120 -0.06 5.51 7.99
CA SER A 120 -0.61 5.19 9.33
C SER A 120 -1.36 3.87 9.35
N THR A 121 -2.19 3.59 8.35
CA THR A 121 -2.88 2.29 8.24
C THR A 121 -1.88 1.17 8.02
N GLY A 122 -0.84 1.41 7.23
CA GLY A 122 0.30 0.50 7.06
C GLY A 122 0.99 0.18 8.39
N VAL A 123 1.30 1.20 9.21
CA VAL A 123 1.89 1.02 10.56
C VAL A 123 1.00 0.18 11.45
N MET A 124 -0.30 0.45 11.49
CA MET A 124 -1.26 -0.36 12.25
C MET A 124 -1.21 -1.83 11.80
N SER A 125 -1.29 -2.09 10.50
CA SER A 125 -1.19 -3.46 9.98
C SER A 125 0.17 -4.11 10.30
N GLY A 126 1.27 -3.35 10.23
CA GLY A 126 2.59 -3.81 10.62
C GLY A 126 2.66 -4.22 12.10
N LEU A 127 2.06 -3.44 12.99
CA LEU A 127 1.93 -3.78 14.41
C LEU A 127 1.11 -5.06 14.62
N GLY A 128 0.02 -5.23 13.87
CA GLY A 128 -0.75 -6.49 13.87
C GLY A 128 0.10 -7.69 13.46
N LEU A 129 0.91 -7.55 12.40
CA LEU A 129 1.86 -8.58 11.98
C LEU A 129 2.91 -8.88 13.05
N ALA A 130 3.44 -7.86 13.74
CA ALA A 130 4.37 -8.05 14.85
C ALA A 130 3.73 -8.87 15.98
N ILE A 131 2.48 -8.58 16.34
CA ILE A 131 1.75 -9.34 17.37
C ILE A 131 1.59 -10.81 16.94
N ILE A 132 1.13 -11.06 15.70
CA ILE A 132 0.98 -12.43 15.17
C ILE A 132 2.32 -13.18 15.19
N PHE A 133 3.41 -12.50 14.82
CA PHE A 133 4.76 -13.08 14.86
C PHE A 133 5.18 -13.42 16.29
N MET A 134 4.98 -12.52 17.24
CA MET A 134 5.33 -12.74 18.66
C MET A 134 4.48 -13.83 19.32
N LEU A 135 3.23 -14.03 18.89
CA LEU A 135 2.38 -15.13 19.36
C LEU A 135 2.91 -16.50 18.94
N ALA A 136 3.78 -16.58 17.91
CA ALA A 136 4.43 -17.80 17.44
C ALA A 136 3.49 -18.99 17.21
N ASN A 137 2.24 -18.73 16.83
CA ASN A 137 1.19 -19.74 16.66
C ASN A 137 0.80 -19.89 15.19
N LEU A 138 1.06 -21.07 14.62
CA LEU A 138 0.79 -21.37 13.21
C LEU A 138 -0.68 -21.18 12.83
N LEU A 139 -1.63 -21.54 13.70
CA LEU A 139 -3.05 -21.42 13.42
C LEU A 139 -3.43 -19.95 13.20
N TYR A 140 -2.91 -19.04 14.01
CA TYR A 140 -3.16 -17.60 13.89
C TYR A 140 -2.61 -17.03 12.58
N VAL A 141 -1.43 -17.48 12.16
CA VAL A 141 -0.84 -17.11 10.87
C VAL A 141 -1.74 -17.60 9.72
N LEU A 142 -2.18 -18.87 9.75
CA LEU A 142 -3.03 -19.43 8.71
C LEU A 142 -4.39 -18.71 8.61
N VAL A 143 -5.00 -18.40 9.76
CA VAL A 143 -6.26 -17.64 9.80
C VAL A 143 -6.07 -16.22 9.24
N ALA A 144 -4.99 -15.53 9.61
CA ALA A 144 -4.70 -14.19 9.09
C ALA A 144 -4.48 -14.20 7.56
N LEU A 145 -3.74 -15.18 7.04
CA LEU A 145 -3.55 -15.35 5.60
C LEU A 145 -4.86 -15.67 4.87
N ALA A 146 -5.68 -16.57 5.43
CA ALA A 146 -7.00 -16.89 4.88
C ALA A 146 -7.90 -15.65 4.84
N ALA A 147 -7.93 -14.85 5.91
CA ALA A 147 -8.68 -13.59 5.96
C ALA A 147 -8.20 -12.60 4.89
N MET A 148 -6.88 -12.49 4.68
CA MET A 148 -6.31 -11.65 3.63
C MET A 148 -6.73 -12.12 2.24
N MET A 149 -6.64 -13.42 1.94
CA MET A 149 -7.05 -13.99 0.66
C MET A 149 -8.53 -13.77 0.37
N ILE A 150 -9.39 -13.97 1.37
CA ILE A 150 -10.84 -13.71 1.26
C ILE A 150 -11.08 -12.23 0.96
N SER A 151 -10.41 -11.32 1.67
CA SER A 151 -10.58 -9.88 1.46
C SER A 151 -10.22 -9.44 0.03
N VAL A 152 -9.11 -9.95 -0.51
CA VAL A 152 -8.67 -9.65 -1.89
C VAL A 152 -9.64 -10.25 -2.90
N GLY A 153 -10.09 -11.49 -2.69
CA GLY A 153 -11.07 -12.15 -3.56
C GLY A 153 -12.41 -11.43 -3.60
N VAL A 154 -12.91 -10.98 -2.44
CA VAL A 154 -14.16 -10.19 -2.34
C VAL A 154 -14.02 -8.88 -3.11
N VAL A 155 -12.92 -8.14 -2.92
CA VAL A 155 -12.70 -6.90 -3.68
C VAL A 155 -12.65 -7.17 -5.18
N GLY A 156 -11.89 -8.19 -5.62
CA GLY A 156 -11.81 -8.56 -7.03
C GLY A 156 -13.16 -8.90 -7.66
N TYR A 157 -14.03 -9.60 -6.91
CA TYR A 157 -15.39 -9.88 -7.34
C TYR A 157 -16.22 -8.59 -7.55
N PHE A 158 -16.16 -7.64 -6.60
CA PHE A 158 -16.86 -6.36 -6.73
C PHE A 158 -16.32 -5.51 -7.88
N GLU A 159 -15.01 -5.52 -8.13
CA GLU A 159 -14.42 -4.83 -9.28
C GLU A 159 -14.95 -5.39 -10.60
N ASN A 160 -15.01 -6.71 -10.73
CA ASN A 160 -15.48 -7.36 -11.94
C ASN A 160 -16.94 -7.04 -12.21
N LYS A 161 -17.79 -7.09 -11.17
CA LYS A 161 -19.20 -6.72 -11.28
C LYS A 161 -19.40 -5.26 -11.70
N LYS A 162 -18.58 -4.34 -11.18
CA LYS A 162 -18.65 -2.91 -11.55
C LYS A 162 -18.26 -2.67 -13.01
N LYS A 163 -17.31 -3.44 -13.55
CA LYS A 163 -16.91 -3.35 -14.96
C LYS A 163 -18.00 -3.87 -15.89
N ALA A 164 -18.56 -5.06 -15.61
CA ALA A 164 -19.64 -5.64 -16.39
C ALA A 164 -20.85 -4.69 -16.48
N ASN A 165 -21.29 -4.12 -15.35
CA ASN A 165 -22.39 -3.16 -15.35
C ASN A 165 -22.10 -1.89 -16.18
N LYS A 166 -20.83 -1.46 -16.27
CA LYS A 166 -20.45 -0.29 -17.05
C LYS A 166 -20.51 -0.58 -18.55
N GLU A 167 -20.02 -1.75 -18.97
CA GLU A 167 -20.09 -2.21 -20.36
C GLU A 167 -21.55 -2.31 -20.84
N ASP A 168 -22.45 -2.87 -20.01
CA ASP A 168 -23.88 -2.93 -20.31
C ASP A 168 -24.52 -1.53 -20.48
N THR A 169 -24.10 -0.58 -19.63
CA THR A 169 -24.61 0.79 -19.68
C THR A 169 -24.14 1.51 -20.95
N ASP A 170 -22.87 1.33 -21.34
CA ASP A 170 -22.30 1.96 -22.53
C ASP A 170 -22.99 1.40 -23.80
N ILE A 171 -23.23 0.08 -23.88
CA ILE A 171 -23.98 -0.56 -24.99
C ILE A 171 -25.43 -0.06 -25.10
N SER A 172 -26.11 0.21 -23.98
CA SER A 172 -27.50 0.68 -24.00
C SER A 172 -27.67 2.14 -24.44
N ASN A 173 -26.58 2.92 -24.49
CA ASN A 173 -26.60 4.34 -24.86
C ASN A 173 -26.08 4.61 -26.28
N ASP A 174 -25.64 3.57 -27.01
CA ASP A 174 -25.25 3.59 -28.43
C ASP A 174 -26.41 3.13 -29.34
#